data_AF-A0AAV1GJQ3-F1
#
_entry.id   AF-A0AAV1GJQ3-F1
#
_cell.length_a   1.000
_cell.length_b   1.000
_cell.length_c   1.000
_cell.angle_alpha   90.00
_cell.angle_beta   90.00
_cell.angle_gamma   90.00
#
_symmetry.space_group_name_H-M   'P 1'
#
loop_
_entity.id
_entity.type
_entity.pdbx_description
1 polymer ?
#
loop_
_entity_poly.entity_id
_entity_poly.type
_entity_poly.pdbx_seq_one_letter_code
_entity_poly.pdbx_strand_id
1 'polypeptide(L)'
;MLMSAMYIVLDSQFDYSVHDMPVLRRWWCLLLLENHSLNSCGKIFAHWTEECKQLIAGKHTPVFRLKRKAEQQDIEETMTQTASDVRRMCMAESMQFCVYQTSDNTGERLLYPEVKLIKWVQCKTCRGWLHLDCAGMEMEPFDCGCEDSIEHPRIKDAVDSGGIHAVFSKTQIKTLHDDLLSGKLRSNRMFLWRNPATSLRLKQHLKIKTLSWSEQRMYELLRFIEEATNIAKKIKTGNIHLLDFVLDVMLPELLIKALKEHGISRFRAELMMACGNVF
;
A
#
# COMPACT_ATOMS: atom_id res chain seq x y z
N MET A 1 -33.65 11.70 0.94
CA MET A 1 -32.87 11.06 2.02
C MET A 1 -31.40 11.47 1.99
N LEU A 2 -30.62 11.14 0.95
CA LEU A 2 -29.19 11.53 0.90
C LEU A 2 -28.95 13.04 0.93
N MET A 3 -29.72 13.82 0.15
CA MET A 3 -29.65 15.30 0.18
C MET A 3 -30.00 15.85 1.56
N SER A 4 -31.01 15.27 2.21
CA SER A 4 -31.43 15.70 3.53
C SER A 4 -30.33 15.47 4.58
N ALA A 5 -29.66 14.31 4.52
CA ALA A 5 -28.53 14.01 5.40
C ALA A 5 -27.34 14.95 5.16
N MET A 6 -27.02 15.27 3.90
CA MET A 6 -25.95 16.21 3.56
C MET A 6 -26.22 17.62 4.10
N TYR A 7 -27.44 18.13 3.95
CA TYR A 7 -27.81 19.46 4.46
C TYR A 7 -27.81 19.53 6.00
N ILE A 8 -28.20 18.45 6.68
CA ILE A 8 -28.11 18.34 8.15
C ILE A 8 -26.66 18.37 8.62
N VAL A 9 -25.76 17.62 7.96
CA VAL A 9 -24.33 17.59 8.32
C VAL A 9 -23.64 18.92 8.06
N LEU A 10 -24.10 19.67 7.04
CA LEU A 10 -23.57 20.99 6.69
C LEU A 10 -24.28 22.14 7.42
N ASP A 11 -25.22 21.84 8.33
CA ASP A 11 -26.05 22.81 9.06
C ASP A 11 -26.70 23.87 8.15
N SER A 12 -27.21 23.43 6.99
CA SER A 12 -27.79 24.29 5.96
C SER A 12 -29.30 24.10 5.85
N GLN A 13 -30.03 25.18 5.51
CA GLN A 13 -31.47 25.13 5.30
C GLN A 13 -31.83 24.38 4.02
N PHE A 14 -32.89 23.56 4.06
CA PHE A 14 -33.35 22.78 2.91
C PHE A 14 -34.02 23.69 1.87
N ASP A 15 -33.24 24.12 0.88
CA ASP A 15 -33.68 25.01 -0.19
C ASP A 15 -33.86 24.31 -1.55
N TYR A 16 -33.59 23.00 -1.62
CA TYR A 16 -33.75 22.24 -2.86
C TYR A 16 -35.21 21.89 -3.18
N SER A 17 -35.55 21.90 -4.46
CA SER A 17 -36.87 21.53 -4.97
C SER A 17 -36.84 20.21 -5.76
N VAL A 18 -38.02 19.73 -6.17
CA VAL A 18 -38.14 18.56 -7.05
C VAL A 18 -37.45 18.80 -8.40
N HIS A 19 -37.38 20.06 -8.85
CA HIS A 19 -36.77 20.44 -10.12
C HIS A 19 -35.23 20.32 -10.11
N ASP A 20 -34.61 20.33 -8.92
CA ASP A 20 -33.15 20.22 -8.76
C ASP A 20 -32.68 18.76 -8.72
N MET A 21 -33.61 17.82 -8.50
CA MET A 21 -33.33 16.40 -8.37
C MET A 21 -32.54 15.80 -9.55
N PRO A 22 -32.78 16.16 -10.83
CA PRO A 22 -32.00 15.63 -11.94
C PRO A 22 -30.52 16.04 -11.89
N VAL A 23 -30.24 17.29 -11.51
CA VAL A 23 -28.87 17.83 -11.43
C VAL A 23 -28.15 17.24 -10.23
N LEU A 24 -28.82 17.15 -9.09
CA LEU A 24 -28.27 16.57 -7.86
C LEU A 24 -27.95 15.08 -8.02
N ARG A 25 -28.83 14.31 -8.68
CA ARG A 25 -28.55 12.90 -9.01
C ARG A 25 -27.31 12.75 -9.87
N ARG A 26 -27.16 13.61 -10.89
CA ARG A 26 -26.00 13.61 -11.78
C ARG A 26 -24.71 13.91 -11.01
N TRP A 27 -24.74 14.92 -10.15
CA TRP A 27 -23.61 15.29 -9.31
C TRP A 27 -23.20 14.16 -8.37
N TRP A 28 -24.15 13.50 -7.70
CA TRP A 28 -23.87 12.33 -6.87
C TRP A 28 -23.30 11.16 -7.65
N CYS A 29 -23.83 10.87 -8.84
CA CYS A 29 -23.27 9.82 -9.69
C CYS A 29 -21.81 10.13 -10.06
N LEU A 30 -21.49 11.38 -10.41
CA LEU A 30 -20.12 11.79 -10.69
C LEU A 30 -19.23 11.66 -9.45
N LEU A 31 -19.70 12.12 -8.29
CA LEU A 31 -18.96 12.06 -7.04
C LEU A 31 -18.71 10.61 -6.59
N LEU A 32 -19.64 9.70 -6.85
CA LEU A 32 -19.48 8.25 -6.60
C LEU A 32 -18.54 7.59 -7.63
N LEU A 33 -18.62 7.99 -8.90
CA LEU A 33 -17.73 7.52 -9.97
C LEU A 33 -16.28 7.99 -9.79
N GLU A 34 -16.10 9.20 -9.26
CA GLU A 34 -14.79 9.79 -8.96
C GLU A 34 -14.16 9.16 -7.71
N ASN A 35 -14.99 8.77 -6.73
CA ASN A 35 -14.50 8.24 -5.45
C ASN A 35 -14.52 6.69 -5.36
N HIS A 36 -15.12 5.97 -6.31
CA HIS A 36 -15.14 4.51 -6.34
C HIS A 36 -14.82 3.93 -7.74
N SER A 37 -13.93 2.93 -7.81
CA SER A 37 -13.57 2.28 -9.08
C SER A 37 -14.62 1.25 -9.51
N LEU A 38 -15.37 1.52 -10.60
CA LEU A 38 -16.48 0.68 -11.07
C LEU A 38 -16.09 -0.55 -11.93
N ASN A 39 -14.87 -1.09 -11.83
CA ASN A 39 -14.47 -2.37 -12.43
C ASN A 39 -15.12 -2.68 -13.79
N SER A 40 -14.99 -1.75 -14.76
CA SER A 40 -15.46 -1.85 -16.15
C SER A 40 -16.96 -1.69 -16.49
N CYS A 41 -17.85 -1.38 -15.54
CA CYS A 41 -19.26 -1.05 -15.84
C CYS A 41 -19.44 0.30 -16.59
N GLY A 42 -18.38 1.13 -16.66
CA GLY A 42 -18.38 2.41 -17.39
C GLY A 42 -18.47 2.30 -18.92
N LYS A 43 -18.31 1.10 -19.49
CA LYS A 43 -18.42 0.86 -20.95
C LYS A 43 -19.85 1.03 -21.49
N ILE A 44 -20.85 1.09 -20.62
CA ILE A 44 -22.27 1.23 -20.97
C ILE A 44 -22.68 2.72 -21.13
N PHE A 45 -21.79 3.68 -20.82
CA PHE A 45 -22.11 5.10 -20.94
C PHE A 45 -21.62 5.74 -22.25
N ALA A 46 -20.86 5.02 -23.08
CA ALA A 46 -20.40 5.49 -24.39
C ALA A 46 -21.54 5.73 -25.40
N HIS A 47 -22.77 5.33 -25.07
CA HIS A 47 -23.94 5.44 -25.94
C HIS A 47 -24.67 6.80 -25.83
N TRP A 48 -24.24 7.66 -24.89
CA TRP A 48 -25.06 8.76 -24.40
C TRP A 48 -24.67 10.18 -24.87
N THR A 49 -23.67 10.33 -25.74
CA THR A 49 -23.30 11.65 -26.28
C THR A 49 -23.10 11.63 -27.80
N GLU A 50 -23.46 12.74 -28.45
CA GLU A 50 -23.44 12.86 -29.91
C GLU A 50 -22.01 12.86 -30.46
N GLU A 51 -21.07 13.34 -29.65
CA GLU A 51 -19.62 13.29 -29.87
C GLU A 51 -19.11 11.84 -29.94
N CYS A 52 -19.67 10.92 -29.12
CA CYS A 52 -19.31 9.50 -29.16
C CYS A 52 -19.88 8.78 -30.40
N LYS A 53 -21.07 9.18 -30.88
CA LYS A 53 -21.63 8.64 -32.13
C LYS A 53 -20.81 9.06 -33.35
N GLN A 54 -20.33 10.30 -33.37
CA GLN A 54 -19.48 10.83 -34.44
C GLN A 54 -18.09 10.19 -34.47
N LEU A 55 -17.57 9.77 -33.30
CA LEU A 55 -16.35 8.97 -33.17
C LEU A 55 -16.50 7.56 -33.77
N ILE A 56 -17.62 6.88 -33.52
CA ILE A 56 -17.92 5.54 -34.09
C ILE A 56 -18.19 5.62 -35.60
N ALA A 57 -18.79 6.71 -36.07
CA ALA A 57 -19.01 6.98 -37.50
C ALA A 57 -17.74 7.41 -38.27
N GLY A 58 -16.57 7.45 -37.61
CA GLY A 58 -15.28 7.74 -38.24
C GLY A 58 -15.04 9.20 -38.62
N LYS A 59 -15.88 10.14 -38.16
CA LYS A 59 -15.75 11.59 -38.46
C LYS A 59 -14.76 12.31 -37.54
N HIS A 60 -14.45 11.75 -36.39
CA HIS A 60 -13.37 12.21 -35.52
C HIS A 60 -12.25 11.16 -35.47
N THR A 61 -11.00 11.59 -35.64
CA THR A 61 -9.84 10.74 -35.38
C THR A 61 -9.79 10.41 -33.89
N PRO A 62 -9.80 9.13 -33.50
CA PRO A 62 -9.65 8.76 -32.10
C PRO A 62 -8.31 9.27 -31.57
N VAL A 63 -8.32 9.91 -30.40
CA VAL A 63 -7.08 10.14 -29.65
C VAL A 63 -6.65 8.78 -29.08
N PHE A 64 -5.88 8.04 -29.84
CA PHE A 64 -5.34 6.75 -29.43
C PHE A 64 -4.27 6.96 -28.36
N ARG A 65 -4.60 6.76 -27.07
CA ARG A 65 -3.57 6.33 -26.12
C ARG A 65 -3.31 4.84 -26.32
N LEU A 66 -2.38 4.61 -27.27
CA LEU A 66 -1.50 3.47 -27.48
C LEU A 66 -2.15 2.09 -27.75
N LYS A 67 -1.63 1.48 -28.81
CA LYS A 67 -2.05 0.21 -29.42
C LYS A 67 -1.75 -0.97 -28.49
N ARG A 68 -2.75 -1.81 -28.25
CA ARG A 68 -2.57 -3.22 -27.88
C ARG A 68 -2.04 -3.95 -29.12
N LYS A 69 -0.88 -4.59 -29.04
CA LYS A 69 -0.42 -5.50 -30.10
C LYS A 69 -0.74 -6.95 -29.68
N ALA A 70 -1.37 -7.66 -30.61
CA ALA A 70 -1.64 -9.09 -30.56
C ALA A 70 -0.34 -9.89 -30.68
N GLU A 71 -0.36 -11.10 -30.12
CA GLU A 71 0.69 -12.12 -30.17
C GLU A 71 1.05 -12.51 -31.62
N GLN A 72 2.35 -12.60 -31.93
CA GLN A 72 2.96 -13.59 -32.86
C GLN A 72 4.50 -13.45 -32.91
N GLN A 73 5.15 -14.58 -32.57
CA GLN A 73 6.40 -15.20 -33.03
C GLN A 73 7.68 -14.41 -33.38
N ASP A 74 8.78 -15.02 -32.94
CA ASP A 74 10.20 -14.95 -33.34
C ASP A 74 10.96 -13.63 -33.18
N ILE A 75 11.93 -13.66 -32.25
CA ILE A 75 13.37 -13.45 -32.53
C ILE A 75 14.11 -14.11 -31.35
N GLU A 76 14.72 -15.26 -31.66
CA GLU A 76 15.82 -15.85 -30.90
C GLU A 76 17.03 -14.89 -30.88
N GLU A 77 17.94 -15.16 -29.94
CA GLU A 77 19.30 -14.63 -29.85
C GLU A 77 19.47 -13.26 -29.18
N THR A 78 19.46 -13.28 -27.85
CA THR A 78 20.69 -12.94 -27.11
C THR A 78 20.78 -13.77 -25.84
N MET A 79 21.48 -14.89 -25.96
CA MET A 79 21.97 -15.76 -24.88
C MET A 79 22.82 -14.89 -23.91
N THR A 80 22.88 -15.09 -22.60
CA THR A 80 23.05 -16.34 -21.84
C THR A 80 22.73 -16.05 -20.36
N GLN A 81 21.84 -16.85 -19.75
CA GLN A 81 21.82 -17.34 -18.35
C GLN A 81 20.38 -17.56 -17.86
N THR A 82 19.67 -18.45 -18.53
CA THR A 82 18.45 -19.07 -18.01
C THR A 82 18.51 -20.55 -18.32
N ALA A 83 18.93 -21.33 -17.35
CA ALA A 83 18.63 -22.75 -17.30
C ALA A 83 18.09 -23.04 -15.90
N SER A 84 16.79 -23.35 -15.85
CA SER A 84 16.00 -23.85 -14.70
C SER A 84 15.12 -22.89 -13.87
N ASP A 85 14.61 -21.79 -14.40
CA ASP A 85 13.55 -21.05 -13.70
C ASP A 85 12.16 -21.56 -14.10
N VAL A 86 11.63 -22.50 -13.30
CA VAL A 86 10.21 -22.42 -12.94
C VAL A 86 9.98 -20.97 -12.51
N ARG A 87 9.18 -20.22 -13.28
CA ARG A 87 8.96 -18.77 -13.10
C ARG A 87 8.73 -18.45 -11.62
N ARG A 88 9.80 -18.04 -10.91
CA ARG A 88 9.73 -17.77 -9.47
C ARG A 88 8.85 -16.55 -9.29
N MET A 89 7.70 -16.74 -8.67
CA MET A 89 6.77 -15.66 -8.36
C MET A 89 6.84 -15.37 -6.88
N CYS A 90 6.98 -14.09 -6.54
CA CYS A 90 7.01 -13.66 -5.16
C CYS A 90 5.60 -13.80 -4.57
N MET A 91 5.43 -14.57 -3.50
CA MET A 91 4.12 -14.74 -2.85
C MET A 91 3.49 -13.41 -2.39
N ALA A 92 4.32 -12.40 -2.09
CA ALA A 92 3.86 -11.08 -1.71
C ALA A 92 3.27 -10.27 -2.87
N GLU A 93 3.47 -10.70 -4.13
CA GLU A 93 3.03 -9.97 -5.33
C GLU A 93 1.52 -9.99 -5.48
N SER A 94 0.88 -11.16 -5.37
CA SER A 94 -0.58 -11.31 -5.50
C SER A 94 -1.37 -10.53 -4.44
N MET A 95 -0.74 -10.26 -3.29
CA MET A 95 -1.34 -9.51 -2.18
C MET A 95 -0.94 -8.03 -2.17
N GLN A 96 -0.16 -7.59 -3.16
CA GLN A 96 0.37 -6.22 -3.24
C GLN A 96 1.17 -5.80 -2.00
N PHE A 97 1.98 -6.71 -1.46
CA PHE A 97 2.98 -6.44 -0.41
C PHE A 97 4.42 -6.56 -0.91
N CYS A 98 4.62 -7.05 -2.13
CA CYS A 98 5.96 -7.19 -2.71
C CYS A 98 6.70 -5.85 -2.74
N VAL A 99 7.98 -5.84 -2.35
CA VAL A 99 8.85 -4.66 -2.38
C VAL A 99 9.10 -4.17 -3.82
N TYR A 100 9.07 -5.11 -4.76
CA TYR A 100 9.34 -4.88 -6.17
C TYR A 100 8.07 -5.03 -7.00
N GLN A 101 6.99 -4.34 -6.61
CA GLN A 101 5.73 -4.44 -7.34
C GLN A 101 5.89 -4.11 -8.81
N THR A 102 5.20 -4.85 -9.65
CA THR A 102 5.05 -4.61 -11.08
C THR A 102 3.70 -3.99 -11.35
N SER A 103 3.63 -3.18 -12.40
CA SER A 103 2.38 -2.61 -12.88
C SER A 103 1.66 -3.63 -13.75
N ASP A 104 0.44 -4.00 -13.37
CA ASP A 104 -0.42 -4.93 -14.14
C ASP A 104 -0.60 -4.48 -15.61
N ASN A 105 -0.54 -3.17 -15.87
CA ASN A 105 -0.79 -2.58 -17.18
C ASN A 105 0.44 -2.61 -18.11
N THR A 106 1.63 -2.52 -17.55
CA THR A 106 2.89 -2.34 -18.32
C THR A 106 3.84 -3.52 -18.17
N GLY A 107 3.68 -4.34 -17.12
CA GLY A 107 4.65 -5.35 -16.71
C GLY A 107 5.93 -4.77 -16.11
N GLU A 108 6.12 -3.44 -16.15
CA GLU A 108 7.30 -2.77 -15.63
C GLU A 108 7.26 -2.67 -14.11
N ARG A 109 8.45 -2.60 -13.51
CA ARG A 109 8.57 -2.46 -12.06
C ARG A 109 8.13 -1.07 -11.62
N LEU A 110 7.10 -1.03 -10.80
CA LEU A 110 6.51 0.18 -10.23
C LEU A 110 7.35 0.75 -9.08
N LEU A 111 7.87 -0.12 -8.21
CA LEU A 111 8.65 0.27 -7.03
C LEU A 111 10.10 -0.18 -7.15
N TYR A 112 11.03 0.72 -6.83
CA TYR A 112 12.48 0.47 -6.94
C TYR A 112 12.91 -0.05 -8.33
N PRO A 113 12.54 0.63 -9.45
CA PRO A 113 12.89 0.21 -10.81
C PRO A 113 14.40 0.12 -11.05
N GLU A 114 15.21 0.87 -10.29
CA GLU A 114 16.66 0.91 -10.40
C GLU A 114 17.36 -0.38 -9.93
N VAL A 115 16.68 -1.25 -9.17
CA VAL A 115 17.30 -2.46 -8.60
C VAL A 115 17.42 -3.58 -9.63
N LYS A 116 18.62 -3.80 -10.17
CA LYS A 116 18.79 -4.81 -11.25
C LYS A 116 18.79 -6.25 -10.74
N LEU A 117 19.33 -6.48 -9.54
CA LEU A 117 19.52 -7.82 -8.98
C LEU A 117 18.62 -7.99 -7.75
N ILE A 118 17.74 -8.99 -7.81
CA ILE A 118 16.85 -9.34 -6.71
C ILE A 118 17.27 -10.70 -6.15
N LYS A 119 17.56 -10.75 -4.85
CA LYS A 119 17.83 -11.99 -4.13
C LYS A 119 16.52 -12.68 -3.76
N TRP A 120 16.53 -14.01 -3.77
CA TRP A 120 15.37 -14.84 -3.50
C TRP A 120 15.63 -15.78 -2.33
N VAL A 121 14.57 -16.08 -1.59
CA VAL A 121 14.56 -17.12 -0.56
C VAL A 121 13.32 -18.00 -0.76
N GLN A 122 13.42 -19.27 -0.42
CA GLN A 122 12.33 -20.23 -0.51
C GLN A 122 11.93 -20.67 0.90
N CYS A 123 10.63 -20.64 1.20
CA CYS A 123 10.12 -21.15 2.46
C CYS A 123 10.37 -22.67 2.55
N LYS A 124 10.96 -23.13 3.66
CA LYS A 124 11.23 -24.54 3.92
C LYS A 124 9.95 -25.39 3.99
N THR A 125 8.85 -24.82 4.46
CA THR A 125 7.57 -25.51 4.67
C THR A 125 6.70 -25.47 3.41
N CYS A 126 6.16 -24.30 3.03
CA CYS A 126 5.24 -24.22 1.87
C CYS A 126 5.93 -24.22 0.51
N ARG A 127 7.27 -24.22 0.46
CA ARG A 127 8.08 -24.14 -0.77
C ARG A 127 7.84 -22.89 -1.62
N GLY A 128 7.11 -21.90 -1.10
CA GLY A 128 6.84 -20.65 -1.78
C GLY A 128 8.05 -19.72 -1.81
N TRP A 129 8.15 -18.93 -2.89
CA TRP A 129 9.26 -18.02 -3.13
C TRP A 129 8.94 -16.60 -2.67
N LEU A 130 9.91 -15.94 -2.06
CA LEU A 130 9.88 -14.52 -1.72
C LEU A 130 11.18 -13.87 -2.16
N HIS A 131 11.11 -12.60 -2.54
CA HIS A 131 12.30 -11.76 -2.57
C HIS A 131 12.85 -11.63 -1.15
N LEU A 132 14.17 -11.53 -0.99
CA LEU A 132 14.82 -11.40 0.32
C LEU A 132 14.28 -10.19 1.09
N ASP A 133 14.05 -9.06 0.41
CA ASP A 133 13.45 -7.86 1.02
C ASP A 133 11.99 -8.08 1.46
N CYS A 134 11.24 -8.93 0.75
CA CYS A 134 9.86 -9.30 1.12
C CYS A 134 9.82 -10.30 2.28
N ALA A 135 10.82 -11.16 2.41
CA ALA A 135 10.99 -12.03 3.56
C ALA A 135 11.45 -11.22 4.79
N GLY A 136 12.33 -10.24 4.57
CA GLY A 136 12.88 -9.37 5.61
C GLY A 136 13.88 -10.07 6.54
N MET A 137 14.27 -11.32 6.27
CA MET A 137 15.21 -12.08 7.07
C MET A 137 16.18 -12.83 6.17
N GLU A 138 17.43 -12.95 6.61
CA GLU A 138 18.47 -13.73 5.92
C GLU A 138 18.69 -15.10 6.57
N MET A 139 17.78 -15.57 7.43
CA MET A 139 17.96 -16.84 8.14
C MET A 139 17.70 -18.04 7.23
N GLU A 140 18.69 -18.94 7.14
CA GLU A 140 18.53 -20.28 6.60
C GLU A 140 18.48 -21.31 7.74
N PRO A 141 17.47 -22.19 7.81
CA PRO A 141 16.36 -22.34 6.87
C PRO A 141 15.25 -21.29 7.06
N PHE A 142 14.78 -20.69 5.96
CA PHE A 142 13.75 -19.64 5.97
C PHE A 142 12.34 -20.22 6.14
N ASP A 143 11.53 -19.58 6.97
CA ASP A 143 10.10 -19.85 7.13
C ASP A 143 9.30 -18.57 6.86
N CYS A 144 8.29 -18.66 5.99
CA CYS A 144 7.43 -17.50 5.70
C CYS A 144 6.32 -17.29 6.74
N GLY A 145 6.16 -18.19 7.72
CA GLY A 145 5.06 -18.16 8.69
C GLY A 145 3.75 -18.71 8.10
N CYS A 146 3.85 -19.72 7.23
CA CYS A 146 2.70 -20.41 6.64
C CYS A 146 2.08 -21.45 7.56
N GLU A 147 2.76 -21.83 8.64
CA GLU A 147 2.19 -22.70 9.68
C GLU A 147 1.40 -21.83 10.67
N ASP A 148 0.15 -22.23 10.94
CA ASP A 148 -0.78 -21.51 11.83
C ASP A 148 -0.42 -21.63 13.33
N SER A 149 0.70 -22.27 13.67
CA SER A 149 1.10 -22.54 15.06
C SER A 149 2.03 -21.50 15.67
N ILE A 150 2.38 -20.42 14.97
CA ILE A 150 3.13 -19.32 15.58
C ILE A 150 2.13 -18.57 16.46
N GLU A 151 2.22 -18.76 17.78
CA GLU A 151 1.54 -17.89 18.73
C GLU A 151 1.83 -16.45 18.35
N HIS A 152 0.79 -15.72 17.95
CA HIS A 152 0.94 -14.35 17.50
C HIS A 152 1.45 -13.52 18.69
N PRO A 153 2.62 -12.88 18.58
CA PRO A 153 3.14 -12.03 19.64
C PRO A 153 2.12 -10.93 19.86
N ARG A 154 1.58 -10.90 21.07
CA ARG A 154 0.53 -9.97 21.47
C ARG A 154 1.16 -8.61 21.75
N ILE A 155 1.58 -7.94 20.68
CA ILE A 155 2.12 -6.58 20.73
C ILE A 155 1.15 -5.66 21.47
N LYS A 156 -0.15 -5.85 21.26
CA LYS A 156 -1.20 -5.16 22.02
C LYS A 156 -1.05 -5.37 23.52
N ASP A 157 -1.08 -6.61 23.99
CA ASP A 157 -0.99 -6.94 25.41
C ASP A 157 0.29 -6.39 26.06
N ALA A 158 1.41 -6.43 25.32
CA ALA A 158 2.67 -5.85 25.77
C ALA A 158 2.60 -4.32 25.89
N VAL A 159 1.98 -3.63 24.94
CA VAL A 159 1.76 -2.17 25.00
C VAL A 159 0.74 -1.80 26.07
N ASP A 160 -0.32 -2.58 26.24
CA ASP A 160 -1.36 -2.30 27.22
C ASP A 160 -0.83 -2.46 28.65
N SER A 161 -0.03 -3.51 28.90
CA SER A 161 0.55 -3.80 30.23
C SER A 161 1.80 -2.96 30.53
N GLY A 162 2.70 -2.81 29.56
CA GLY A 162 4.02 -2.21 29.74
C GLY A 162 4.24 -0.90 29.00
N GLY A 163 3.27 -0.40 28.23
CA GLY A 163 3.42 0.81 27.41
C GLY A 163 4.28 0.61 26.16
N ILE A 164 4.45 1.67 25.38
CA ILE A 164 5.20 1.64 24.10
C ILE A 164 6.64 1.17 24.26
N HIS A 165 7.28 1.51 25.39
CA HIS A 165 8.67 1.14 25.65
C HIS A 165 8.88 -0.36 25.91
N ALA A 166 7.83 -1.11 26.22
CA ALA A 166 7.89 -2.56 26.37
C ALA A 166 8.06 -3.28 25.02
N VAL A 167 7.69 -2.64 23.91
CA VAL A 167 7.80 -3.20 22.56
C VAL A 167 8.86 -2.51 21.71
N PHE A 168 9.07 -1.21 21.92
CA PHE A 168 9.98 -0.41 21.11
C PHE A 168 11.03 0.29 21.97
N SER A 169 12.29 0.23 21.55
CA SER A 169 13.37 1.05 22.10
C SER A 169 13.64 2.28 21.23
N LYS A 170 14.13 3.36 21.85
CA LYS A 170 14.52 4.60 21.13
C LYS A 170 15.61 4.34 20.08
N THR A 171 16.56 3.45 20.38
CA THR A 171 17.64 3.08 19.48
C THR A 171 17.12 2.35 18.25
N GLN A 172 16.17 1.42 18.40
CA GLN A 172 15.51 0.75 17.28
C GLN A 172 14.75 1.75 16.40
N ILE A 173 14.01 2.69 17.00
CA ILE A 173 13.27 3.72 16.26
C ILE A 173 14.21 4.60 15.45
N LYS A 174 15.28 5.10 16.08
CA LYS A 174 16.27 5.94 15.41
C LYS A 174 16.96 5.19 14.26
N THR A 175 17.38 3.94 14.51
CA THR A 175 18.02 3.11 13.48
C THR A 175 17.07 2.86 12.31
N LEU A 176 15.80 2.54 12.59
CA LEU A 176 14.80 2.33 11.54
C LEU A 176 14.58 3.60 10.72
N HIS A 177 14.44 4.75 11.39
CA HIS A 177 14.30 6.04 10.73
C HIS A 177 15.48 6.32 9.79
N ASP A 178 16.71 6.13 10.26
CA ASP A 178 17.92 6.40 9.49
C ASP A 178 18.08 5.39 8.32
N ASP A 179 17.73 4.12 8.53
CA ASP A 179 17.74 3.09 7.48
C ASP A 179 16.69 3.37 6.38
N LEU A 180 15.50 3.87 6.75
CA LEU A 180 14.47 4.30 5.78
C LEU A 180 14.93 5.53 5.00
N LEU A 181 15.53 6.52 5.66
CA LEU A 181 16.00 7.74 5.02
C LEU A 181 17.23 7.52 4.14
N SER A 182 18.15 6.64 4.51
CA SER A 182 19.30 6.29 3.68
C SER A 182 18.94 5.36 2.51
N GLY A 183 17.77 4.72 2.54
CA GLY A 183 17.37 3.71 1.55
C GLY A 183 18.01 2.33 1.80
N LYS A 184 18.71 2.15 2.92
CA LYS A 184 19.24 0.85 3.36
C LYS A 184 18.12 -0.15 3.63
N LEU A 185 16.98 0.32 4.16
CA LEU A 185 15.76 -0.47 4.24
C LEU A 185 14.80 -0.07 3.11
N ARG A 186 14.50 -1.01 2.22
CA ARG A 186 13.47 -0.83 1.20
C ARG A 186 12.09 -1.10 1.80
N SER A 187 11.21 -0.12 1.69
CA SER A 187 9.81 -0.19 2.13
C SER A 187 8.91 0.36 1.02
N ASN A 188 7.78 -0.31 0.78
CA ASN A 188 6.76 0.18 -0.16
C ASN A 188 6.22 1.53 0.29
N ARG A 189 5.92 1.65 1.58
CA ARG A 189 5.38 2.87 2.19
C ARG A 189 6.38 4.01 2.08
N MET A 190 7.67 3.73 2.33
CA MET A 190 8.72 4.74 2.15
C MET A 190 8.88 5.21 0.70
N PHE A 191 8.84 4.27 -0.26
CA PHE A 191 8.92 4.61 -1.68
C PHE A 191 7.75 5.49 -2.11
N LEU A 192 6.52 5.11 -1.72
CA LEU A 192 5.30 5.84 -2.05
C LEU A 192 5.22 7.19 -1.36
N TRP A 193 5.78 7.32 -0.15
CA TRP A 193 5.89 8.61 0.53
C TRP A 193 6.83 9.57 -0.20
N ARG A 194 7.96 9.08 -0.72
CA ARG A 194 8.89 9.87 -1.55
C ARG A 194 8.34 10.17 -2.94
N ASN A 195 7.52 9.27 -3.47
CA ASN A 195 7.00 9.33 -4.84
C ASN A 195 5.47 9.27 -4.82
N PRO A 196 4.78 10.31 -4.29
CA PRO A 196 3.33 10.28 -4.07
C PRO A 196 2.50 10.10 -5.35
N ALA A 197 3.06 10.45 -6.51
CA ALA A 197 2.42 10.28 -7.81
C ALA A 197 2.43 8.82 -8.33
N THR A 198 3.16 7.91 -7.68
CA THR A 198 3.36 6.53 -8.17
C THR A 198 2.06 5.73 -8.21
N SER A 199 1.33 5.66 -7.08
CA SER A 199 0.07 4.91 -6.99
C SER A 199 -0.69 5.24 -5.71
N LEU A 200 -1.77 6.01 -5.82
CA LEU A 200 -2.68 6.27 -4.71
C LEU A 200 -3.38 4.99 -4.24
N ARG A 201 -3.79 4.12 -5.18
CA ARG A 201 -4.43 2.83 -4.89
C ARG A 201 -3.55 1.98 -3.97
N LEU A 202 -2.27 1.85 -4.32
CA LEU A 202 -1.34 1.06 -3.52
C LEU A 202 -1.04 1.72 -2.18
N LYS A 203 -0.94 3.06 -2.14
CA LYS A 203 -0.77 3.80 -0.87
C LYS A 203 -1.93 3.51 0.10
N GLN A 204 -3.18 3.52 -0.38
CA GLN A 204 -4.35 3.20 0.46
C GLN A 204 -4.38 1.72 0.86
N HIS A 205 -4.04 0.80 -0.04
CA HIS A 205 -3.99 -0.65 0.25
C HIS A 205 -3.02 -0.99 1.38
N LEU A 206 -1.89 -0.29 1.43
CA LEU A 206 -0.84 -0.51 2.44
C LEU A 206 -1.10 0.16 3.78
N LYS A 207 -2.19 0.94 3.94
CA LYS A 207 -2.54 1.49 5.25
C LYS A 207 -2.92 0.39 6.22
N ILE A 208 -2.59 0.59 7.50
CA ILE A 208 -3.01 -0.31 8.57
C ILE A 208 -4.54 -0.19 8.69
N LYS A 209 -5.26 -1.30 8.55
CA LYS A 209 -6.74 -1.28 8.57
C LYS A 209 -7.32 -1.05 9.96
N THR A 210 -6.62 -1.45 11.02
CA THR A 210 -7.09 -1.28 12.39
C THR A 210 -5.89 -1.16 13.31
N LEU A 211 -5.75 -0.02 13.97
CA LEU A 211 -4.81 0.16 15.07
C LEU A 211 -5.64 0.33 16.34
N SER A 212 -5.78 -0.73 17.14
CA SER A 212 -6.69 -0.73 18.31
C SER A 212 -6.00 -0.19 19.57
N TRP A 213 -5.13 0.80 19.44
CA TRP A 213 -4.50 1.45 20.59
C TRP A 213 -5.33 2.64 21.05
N SER A 214 -5.41 2.85 22.36
CA SER A 214 -6.04 4.04 22.90
C SER A 214 -5.32 5.31 22.46
N GLU A 215 -6.02 6.45 22.47
CA GLU A 215 -5.41 7.75 22.16
C GLU A 215 -4.19 8.03 23.02
N GLN A 216 -4.22 7.59 24.29
CA GLN A 216 -3.07 7.69 25.21
C GLN A 216 -1.85 6.94 24.67
N ARG A 217 -2.01 5.68 24.22
CA ARG A 217 -0.91 4.88 23.67
C ARG A 217 -0.39 5.45 22.36
N MET A 218 -1.29 6.00 21.53
CA MET A 218 -0.90 6.71 20.31
C MET A 218 -0.06 7.95 20.62
N TYR A 219 -0.48 8.76 21.59
CA TYR A 219 0.28 9.93 22.01
C TYR A 219 1.66 9.55 22.59
N GLU A 220 1.71 8.49 23.40
CA GLU A 220 2.97 7.94 23.92
C GLU A 220 3.91 7.53 22.78
N LEU A 221 3.41 6.85 21.75
CA LEU A 221 4.21 6.47 20.59
C LEU A 221 4.76 7.69 19.84
N LEU A 222 3.91 8.67 19.55
CA LEU A 222 4.31 9.88 18.83
C LEU A 222 5.42 10.63 19.59
N ARG A 223 5.29 10.75 20.91
CA ARG A 223 6.34 11.34 21.77
C ARG A 223 7.62 10.50 21.76
N PHE A 224 7.50 9.18 21.79
CA PHE A 224 8.67 8.29 21.79
C PHE A 224 9.45 8.35 20.46
N ILE A 225 8.73 8.48 19.34
CA ILE A 225 9.31 8.75 18.02
C ILE A 225 9.96 10.14 17.97
N GLU A 226 9.30 11.16 18.53
CA GLU A 226 9.85 12.52 18.64
C GLU A 226 11.22 12.51 19.31
N GLU A 227 11.32 11.89 20.49
CA GLU A 227 12.53 11.84 21.29
C GLU A 227 13.67 11.08 20.58
N ALA A 228 13.34 10.09 19.74
CA ALA A 228 14.32 9.29 19.03
C ALA A 228 14.83 9.93 17.72
N THR A 229 14.01 10.71 17.03
CA THR A 229 14.26 11.13 15.63
C THR A 229 14.30 12.64 15.41
N ASN A 230 13.91 13.46 16.40
CA ASN A 230 13.66 14.90 16.28
C ASN A 230 12.54 15.28 15.28
N ILE A 231 11.76 14.32 14.77
CA ILE A 231 10.70 14.61 13.79
C ILE A 231 9.67 15.60 14.33
N ALA A 232 9.23 15.46 15.59
CA ALA A 232 8.14 16.33 16.05
C ALA A 232 8.60 17.75 16.42
N LYS A 233 9.91 18.00 16.60
CA LYS A 233 10.43 19.39 16.57
C LYS A 233 10.11 20.02 15.21
N LYS A 234 10.26 19.27 14.11
CA LYS A 234 9.91 19.74 12.76
C LYS A 234 8.39 19.85 12.56
N ILE A 235 7.59 18.97 13.16
CA ILE A 235 6.11 19.05 13.13
C ILE A 235 5.64 20.33 13.85
N LYS A 236 6.13 20.59 15.06
CA LYS A 236 5.80 21.77 15.87
C LYS A 236 6.20 23.08 15.18
N THR A 237 7.23 23.06 14.33
CA THR A 237 7.60 24.21 13.49
C THR A 237 6.81 24.31 12.17
N GLY A 238 5.72 23.55 12.01
CA GLY A 238 4.79 23.68 10.88
C GLY A 238 4.87 22.56 9.82
N ASN A 239 5.75 21.56 9.95
CA ASN A 239 5.83 20.46 8.98
C ASN A 239 4.81 19.35 9.27
N ILE A 240 3.52 19.67 9.16
CA ILE A 240 2.40 18.78 9.52
C ILE A 240 2.40 17.49 8.68
N HIS A 241 2.89 17.52 7.44
CA HIS A 241 3.02 16.35 6.56
C HIS A 241 3.92 15.24 7.12
N LEU A 242 4.76 15.54 8.12
CA LEU A 242 5.54 14.51 8.82
C LEU A 242 4.69 13.65 9.75
N LEU A 243 3.47 14.06 10.10
CA LEU A 243 2.52 13.20 10.80
C LEU A 243 2.09 12.03 9.89
N ASP A 244 1.83 12.29 8.61
CA ASP A 244 1.56 11.25 7.62
C ASP A 244 2.76 10.32 7.46
N PHE A 245 3.99 10.84 7.50
CA PHE A 245 5.19 10.00 7.50
C PHE A 245 5.22 9.05 8.70
N VAL A 246 4.90 9.55 9.90
CA VAL A 246 4.90 8.72 11.11
C VAL A 246 3.83 7.63 11.04
N LEU A 247 2.60 7.99 10.64
CA LEU A 247 1.46 7.07 10.62
C LEU A 247 1.48 6.12 9.41
N ASP A 248 1.76 6.61 8.20
CA ASP A 248 1.72 5.83 6.97
C ASP A 248 3.04 5.09 6.70
N VAL A 249 4.17 5.45 7.32
CA VAL A 249 5.47 4.81 7.07
C VAL A 249 6.08 4.25 8.34
N MET A 250 6.39 5.10 9.32
CA MET A 250 7.17 4.64 10.48
C MET A 250 6.45 3.60 11.31
N LEU A 251 5.18 3.82 11.64
CA LEU A 251 4.41 2.91 12.50
C LEU A 251 4.29 1.50 11.89
N PRO A 252 3.85 1.32 10.63
CA PRO A 252 3.86 0.00 10.00
C PRO A 252 5.25 -0.67 9.99
N GLU A 253 6.32 0.08 9.69
CA GLU A 253 7.67 -0.47 9.65
C GLU A 253 8.21 -0.80 11.05
N LEU A 254 7.81 -0.07 12.09
CA LEU A 254 8.09 -0.39 13.48
C LEU A 254 7.41 -1.69 13.89
N LEU A 255 6.13 -1.86 13.55
CA LEU A 255 5.38 -3.10 13.82
C LEU A 255 6.04 -4.29 13.11
N ILE A 256 6.39 -4.15 11.83
CA ILE A 256 7.15 -5.17 11.10
C ILE A 256 8.46 -5.50 11.84
N LYS A 257 9.20 -4.49 12.29
CA LYS A 257 10.48 -4.70 13.00
C LYS A 257 10.27 -5.45 14.32
N ALA A 258 9.27 -5.08 15.12
CA ALA A 258 8.95 -5.76 16.38
C ALA A 258 8.48 -7.21 16.15
N LEU A 259 7.65 -7.45 15.12
CA LEU A 259 7.21 -8.79 14.74
C LEU A 259 8.40 -9.67 14.29
N LYS A 260 9.35 -9.10 13.55
CA LYS A 260 10.56 -9.80 13.13
C LYS A 260 11.43 -10.25 14.30
N GLU A 261 11.49 -9.48 15.39
CA GLU A 261 12.21 -9.88 16.60
C GLU A 261 11.59 -11.11 17.27
N HIS A 262 10.32 -11.40 16.98
CA HIS A 262 9.61 -12.62 17.39
C HIS A 262 9.63 -13.71 16.30
N GLY A 263 10.50 -13.60 15.29
CA GLY A 263 10.64 -14.59 14.22
C GLY A 263 9.56 -14.52 13.12
N ILE A 264 8.74 -13.46 13.08
CA ILE A 264 7.70 -13.30 12.05
C ILE A 264 8.27 -12.60 10.81
N SER A 265 8.18 -13.28 9.66
CA SER A 265 8.66 -12.74 8.38
C SER A 265 7.96 -11.43 8.02
N ARG A 266 8.60 -10.56 7.23
CA ARG A 266 7.96 -9.32 6.74
C ARG A 266 6.67 -9.65 5.98
N PHE A 267 6.68 -10.67 5.13
CA PHE A 267 5.50 -11.13 4.40
C PHE A 267 4.33 -11.46 5.34
N ARG A 268 4.58 -12.23 6.42
CA ARG A 268 3.54 -12.56 7.40
C ARG A 268 3.10 -11.34 8.21
N ALA A 269 4.00 -10.43 8.55
CA ALA A 269 3.67 -9.18 9.23
C ALA A 269 2.73 -8.29 8.38
N GLU A 270 2.99 -8.16 7.08
CA GLU A 270 2.11 -7.42 6.16
C GLU A 270 0.72 -8.06 6.06
N LEU A 271 0.66 -9.40 5.99
CA LEU A 271 -0.58 -10.17 6.05
C LEU A 271 -1.37 -9.90 7.33
N MET A 272 -0.72 -9.95 8.50
CA MET A 272 -1.35 -9.67 9.78
C MET A 272 -1.92 -8.25 9.81
N MET A 273 -1.16 -7.24 9.36
CA MET A 273 -1.63 -5.84 9.31
C MET A 273 -2.82 -5.67 8.36
N ALA A 274 -2.82 -6.35 7.21
CA ALA A 274 -3.88 -6.27 6.23
C ALA A 274 -5.17 -7.01 6.65
N CYS A 275 -5.05 -8.03 7.51
CA CYS A 275 -6.17 -8.74 8.12
C CYS A 275 -6.66 -8.09 9.42
N GLY A 276 -5.90 -7.16 10.01
CA GLY A 276 -6.20 -6.58 11.32
C GLY A 276 -5.78 -7.44 12.51
N ASN A 277 -5.00 -8.50 12.28
CA ASN A 277 -4.60 -9.51 13.28
C ASN A 277 -3.27 -9.18 13.99
N VAL A 278 -2.77 -7.95 13.91
CA VAL A 278 -1.58 -7.53 14.69
C VAL A 278 -1.95 -7.20 16.14
N PHE A 279 -3.26 -7.02 16.40
CA PHE A 279 -3.81 -6.55 17.67
C PHE A 279 -5.01 -7.39 18.10
#